data_AF-A0A7T0NZQ2-F1
#
_entry.id   AF-A0A7T0NZQ2-F1
#
_cell.length_a   1.000
_cell.length_b   1.000
_cell.length_c   1.000
_cell.angle_alpha   90.00
_cell.angle_beta   90.00
_cell.angle_gamma   90.00
#
_symmetry.space_group_name_H-M   'P 1'
#
loop_
_entity.id
_entity.type
_entity.pdbx_description
1 polymer ?
#
loop_
_entity_poly.entity_id
_entity_poly.type
_entity_poly.pdbx_seq_one_letter_code
_entity_poly.pdbx_strand_id
1 'polypeptide(L)'
;MAATSSNMLPLGTIAPDFTLPDTVSGKHFSLRDLQGEQGSIVMFICNHCPYVLHVKQQLIAIAQQYAALGIATIAISSNDVELYPEDAPDKMRQLMAEWGNPFAAYLFDESQEVAKAYRAACTPDIYLFDADLTCVYRGRLDGSTPKNDLPVTGEDLRNALDSLLARQPISANQIPSIGCNIKWKVG
;
A
#
# COMPACT_ATOMS: atom_id res chain seq x y z
N MET A 1 13.34 -14.57 8.36
CA MET A 1 12.59 -13.46 9.00
C MET A 1 11.18 -13.94 9.32
N ALA A 2 10.69 -13.66 10.53
CA ALA A 2 9.31 -13.98 10.90
C ALA A 2 8.33 -13.05 10.16
N ALA A 3 7.16 -13.57 9.81
CA ALA A 3 6.11 -12.74 9.22
C ALA A 3 5.49 -11.86 10.31
N THR A 4 5.19 -10.61 9.98
CA THR A 4 4.58 -9.60 10.86
C THR A 4 3.20 -9.25 10.33
N SER A 5 2.24 -9.07 11.23
CA SER A 5 0.89 -8.62 10.89
C SER A 5 0.74 -7.12 11.02
N SER A 6 -0.17 -6.52 10.26
CA SER A 6 -0.52 -5.09 10.37
C SER A 6 -0.93 -4.69 11.80
N ASN A 7 -0.62 -3.47 12.20
CA ASN A 7 -1.04 -2.90 13.49
C ASN A 7 -2.50 -2.41 13.52
N MET A 8 -3.22 -2.55 12.40
CA MET A 8 -4.64 -2.20 12.25
C MET A 8 -4.96 -0.77 12.70
N LEU A 9 -4.54 0.22 11.91
CA LEU A 9 -4.90 1.63 12.11
C LEU A 9 -6.40 1.77 12.43
N PRO A 10 -6.79 2.58 13.44
CA PRO A 10 -8.20 2.71 13.80
C PRO A 10 -9.02 3.21 12.61
N LEU A 11 -10.17 2.58 12.36
CA LEU A 11 -11.14 3.10 11.40
C LEU A 11 -11.60 4.50 11.84
N GLY A 12 -11.81 5.39 10.88
CA GLY A 12 -12.11 6.80 11.17
C GLY A 12 -10.86 7.69 11.32
N THR A 13 -9.65 7.11 11.34
CA THR A 13 -8.42 7.91 11.38
C THR A 13 -8.27 8.71 10.10
N ILE A 14 -8.04 10.02 10.21
CA ILE A 14 -7.64 10.85 9.06
C ILE A 14 -6.23 10.43 8.64
N ALA A 15 -6.04 10.18 7.35
CA ALA A 15 -4.76 9.80 6.77
C ALA A 15 -3.67 10.78 7.22
N PRO A 16 -2.58 10.30 7.86
CA PRO A 16 -1.43 11.13 8.16
C PRO A 16 -0.89 11.75 6.87
N ASP A 17 -0.65 13.06 6.86
CA ASP A 17 -0.13 13.73 5.68
C ASP A 17 1.33 13.33 5.43
N PHE A 18 1.78 13.45 4.18
CA PHE A 18 3.16 13.21 3.79
C PHE A 18 3.55 14.11 2.62
N THR A 19 4.84 14.28 2.40
CA THR A 19 5.40 14.77 1.14
C THR A 19 6.68 14.00 0.89
N LEU A 20 6.67 13.16 -0.14
CA LEU A 20 7.73 12.20 -0.41
C LEU A 20 8.19 12.27 -1.87
N PRO A 21 9.46 11.94 -2.16
CA PRO A 21 9.94 11.82 -3.53
C PRO A 21 9.32 10.60 -4.21
N ASP A 22 8.69 10.81 -5.36
CA ASP A 22 8.32 9.76 -6.29
C ASP A 22 9.52 9.30 -7.11
N THR A 23 9.78 8.00 -7.03
CA THR A 23 10.95 7.40 -7.66
C THR A 23 10.84 7.37 -9.18
N VAL A 24 9.62 7.36 -9.72
CA VAL A 24 9.36 7.30 -11.17
C VAL A 24 9.59 8.66 -11.84
N SER A 25 8.92 9.70 -11.36
CA SER A 25 8.98 11.05 -11.95
C SER A 25 10.12 11.92 -11.39
N GLY A 26 10.67 11.58 -10.22
CA GLY A 26 11.64 12.40 -9.50
C GLY A 26 11.06 13.65 -8.82
N LYS A 27 9.74 13.84 -8.88
CA LYS A 27 9.03 14.94 -8.21
C LYS A 27 8.69 14.56 -6.78
N HIS A 28 8.43 15.55 -5.94
CA HIS A 28 7.81 15.31 -4.64
C HIS A 28 6.30 15.42 -4.79
N PHE A 29 5.58 14.52 -4.14
CA PHE A 29 4.12 14.56 -4.06
C PHE A 29 3.67 14.51 -2.61
N SER A 30 2.66 15.30 -2.29
CA SER A 30 1.90 15.17 -1.05
C SER A 30 0.75 14.19 -1.20
N LEU A 31 0.16 13.79 -0.06
CA LEU A 31 -1.07 13.00 -0.07
C LEU A 31 -2.18 13.71 -0.85
N ARG A 32 -2.30 15.04 -0.69
CA ARG A 32 -3.32 15.85 -1.36
C ARG A 32 -3.11 15.95 -2.87
N ASP A 33 -1.86 15.96 -3.34
CA ASP A 33 -1.56 15.98 -4.78
C ASP A 33 -1.99 14.69 -5.48
N LEU A 34 -1.99 13.57 -4.74
CA LEU A 34 -2.24 12.22 -5.26
C LEU A 34 -3.65 11.69 -4.97
N GLN A 35 -4.43 12.40 -4.15
CA GLN A 35 -5.71 11.92 -3.68
C GLN A 35 -6.67 11.66 -4.86
N GLY A 36 -7.29 10.48 -4.87
CA GLY A 36 -8.36 10.14 -5.82
C GLY A 36 -9.70 10.78 -5.45
N GLU A 37 -10.50 11.10 -6.46
CA GLU A 37 -11.80 11.76 -6.30
C GLU A 37 -12.79 10.99 -5.41
N GLN A 38 -12.78 9.66 -5.48
CA GLN A 38 -13.67 8.79 -4.69
C GLN A 38 -12.97 8.22 -3.45
N GLY A 39 -11.64 8.24 -3.42
CA GLY A 39 -10.84 7.63 -2.36
C GLY A 39 -9.41 7.33 -2.81
N SER A 40 -8.60 6.89 -1.86
CA SER A 40 -7.19 6.59 -2.09
C SER A 40 -6.76 5.33 -1.34
N ILE A 41 -6.10 4.42 -2.04
CA ILE A 41 -5.32 3.35 -1.43
C ILE A 41 -3.93 3.89 -1.14
N VAL A 42 -3.50 3.81 0.12
CA VAL A 42 -2.10 3.95 0.52
C VAL A 42 -1.59 2.58 0.94
N MET A 43 -0.50 2.12 0.36
CA MET A 43 0.08 0.83 0.71
C MET A 43 1.59 0.91 0.92
N PHE A 44 2.06 0.26 1.98
CA PHE A 44 3.48 0.09 2.25
C PHE A 44 3.92 -1.23 1.61
N ILE A 45 4.81 -1.14 0.64
CA ILE A 45 5.36 -2.29 -0.11
C ILE A 45 6.88 -2.22 -0.12
N CYS A 46 7.51 -3.22 -0.72
CA CYS A 46 8.93 -3.22 -1.04
C CYS A 46 9.18 -4.09 -2.28
N ASN A 47 10.40 -4.10 -2.79
CA ASN A 47 10.69 -4.65 -4.12
C ASN A 47 10.94 -6.17 -4.08
N HIS A 48 11.39 -6.69 -2.95
CA HIS A 48 11.93 -8.06 -2.85
C HIS A 48 11.15 -8.98 -1.89
N CYS A 49 10.13 -8.49 -1.20
CA CYS A 49 9.38 -9.31 -0.25
C CYS A 49 8.54 -10.38 -0.97
N PRO A 50 8.63 -11.66 -0.59
CA PRO A 50 7.84 -12.73 -1.21
C PRO A 50 6.33 -12.52 -1.06
N TYR A 51 5.87 -11.86 0.01
CA TYR A 51 4.45 -11.55 0.18
C TYR A 51 3.98 -10.46 -0.79
N VAL A 52 4.80 -9.46 -1.10
CA VAL A 52 4.48 -8.44 -2.12
C VAL A 52 4.49 -9.06 -3.50
N LEU A 53 5.51 -9.86 -3.82
CA LEU A 53 5.62 -10.54 -5.12
C LEU A 53 4.47 -11.52 -5.35
N HIS A 54 4.02 -12.21 -4.31
CA HIS A 54 2.85 -13.10 -4.34
C HIS A 54 1.58 -12.37 -4.78
N VAL A 55 1.36 -11.15 -4.28
CA VAL A 55 0.14 -10.37 -4.59
C VAL A 55 0.27 -9.42 -5.78
N LYS A 56 1.46 -9.28 -6.37
CA LYS A 56 1.79 -8.30 -7.42
C LYS A 56 0.71 -8.18 -8.49
N GLN A 57 0.30 -9.29 -9.10
CA GLN A 57 -0.63 -9.26 -10.23
C GLN A 57 -1.98 -8.63 -9.86
N GLN A 58 -2.48 -8.90 -8.65
CA GLN A 58 -3.73 -8.31 -8.18
C GLN A 58 -3.56 -6.85 -7.76
N LEU A 59 -2.43 -6.44 -7.19
CA LEU A 59 -2.16 -5.03 -6.91
C LEU A 59 -2.19 -4.19 -8.20
N ILE A 60 -1.55 -4.69 -9.27
CA ILE A 60 -1.56 -4.04 -10.59
C ILE A 60 -2.99 -3.95 -11.13
N ALA A 61 -3.72 -5.07 -11.13
CA ALA A 61 -5.07 -5.14 -11.67
C ALA A 61 -6.05 -4.22 -10.92
N ILE A 62 -5.98 -4.18 -9.58
CA ILE A 62 -6.82 -3.31 -8.76
C ILE A 62 -6.47 -1.84 -9.03
N ALA A 63 -5.19 -1.47 -9.01
CA ALA A 63 -4.81 -0.09 -9.25
C ALA A 63 -5.33 0.42 -10.60
N GLN A 64 -5.18 -0.36 -11.67
CA GLN A 64 -5.65 0.00 -13.00
C GLN A 64 -7.19 0.05 -13.09
N GLN A 65 -7.87 -0.96 -12.56
CA GLN A 65 -9.33 -1.05 -12.62
C GLN A 65 -10.01 0.09 -11.86
N TYR A 66 -9.55 0.38 -10.65
CA TYR A 66 -10.20 1.35 -9.78
C TYR A 66 -9.72 2.79 -10.01
N ALA A 67 -8.58 3.01 -10.68
CA ALA A 67 -8.19 4.34 -11.16
C ALA A 67 -9.24 4.94 -12.12
N ALA A 68 -9.80 4.13 -13.02
CA ALA A 68 -10.87 4.56 -13.93
C ALA A 68 -12.18 4.93 -13.18
N LEU A 69 -12.30 4.53 -11.92
CA LEU A 69 -13.44 4.79 -11.04
C LEU A 69 -13.13 5.88 -10.00
N GLY A 70 -12.00 6.59 -10.14
CA GLY A 70 -11.63 7.69 -9.26
C GLY A 70 -10.92 7.29 -7.97
N ILE A 71 -10.42 6.05 -7.85
CA ILE A 71 -9.57 5.62 -6.73
C ILE A 71 -8.10 5.76 -7.12
N ALA A 72 -7.35 6.58 -6.37
CA ALA A 72 -5.89 6.64 -6.53
C ALA A 72 -5.21 5.50 -5.77
N THR A 73 -4.15 4.91 -6.33
CA THR A 73 -3.30 3.95 -5.60
C THR A 73 -1.90 4.53 -5.43
N ILE A 74 -1.46 4.67 -4.19
CA ILE A 74 -0.19 5.27 -3.78
C ILE A 74 0.62 4.19 -3.06
N ALA A 75 1.78 3.85 -3.62
CA ALA A 75 2.72 2.92 -3.00
C ALA A 75 3.82 3.69 -2.27
N ILE A 76 4.24 3.20 -1.10
CA ILE A 76 5.34 3.77 -0.31
C ILE A 76 6.31 2.64 0.04
N SER A 77 7.60 2.86 -0.17
CA SER A 77 8.67 2.02 0.38
C SER A 77 9.38 2.77 1.51
N SER A 78 9.45 2.14 2.68
CA SER A 78 10.11 2.71 3.87
C SER A 78 11.24 1.81 4.38
N ASN A 79 11.70 0.85 3.60
CA ASN A 79 12.77 -0.05 4.01
C ASN A 79 14.13 0.66 4.01
N ASP A 80 14.98 0.33 4.99
CA ASP A 80 16.36 0.80 5.06
C ASP A 80 17.20 0.24 3.91
N VAL A 81 17.56 1.12 2.98
CA VAL A 81 18.28 0.77 1.76
C VAL A 81 19.77 0.52 1.98
N GLU A 82 20.34 0.92 3.12
CA GLU A 82 21.72 0.56 3.46
C GLU A 82 21.85 -0.92 3.76
N LEU A 83 20.82 -1.49 4.40
CA LEU A 83 20.73 -2.92 4.73
C LEU A 83 20.05 -3.74 3.63
N TYR A 84 19.16 -3.12 2.84
CA TYR A 84 18.39 -3.75 1.78
C TYR A 84 18.46 -2.93 0.48
N PRO A 85 19.58 -2.98 -0.25
CA PRO A 85 19.79 -2.19 -1.47
C PRO A 85 18.78 -2.47 -2.59
N GLU A 86 18.08 -3.61 -2.55
CA GLU A 86 17.01 -3.96 -3.48
C GLU A 86 15.82 -3.01 -3.40
N ASP A 87 15.64 -2.31 -2.28
CA ASP A 87 14.56 -1.34 -2.07
C ASP A 87 14.98 0.11 -2.37
N ALA A 88 16.19 0.31 -2.93
CA ALA A 88 16.68 1.63 -3.29
C ALA A 88 15.83 2.33 -4.38
N PRO A 89 15.78 3.67 -4.42
CA PRO A 89 14.97 4.42 -5.38
C PRO A 89 15.18 4.07 -6.85
N ASP A 90 16.40 3.73 -7.27
CA ASP A 90 16.67 3.29 -8.65
C ASP A 90 16.01 1.93 -8.95
N LYS A 91 15.98 1.01 -7.98
CA LYS A 91 15.30 -0.29 -8.08
C LYS A 91 13.79 -0.14 -8.04
N MET A 92 13.28 0.78 -7.23
CA MET A 92 11.86 1.12 -7.21
C MET A 92 11.38 1.63 -8.58
N ARG A 93 12.15 2.53 -9.21
CA ARG A 93 11.87 3.01 -10.57
C ARG A 93 11.87 1.87 -11.60
N GLN A 94 12.88 1.00 -11.54
CA GLN A 94 12.96 -0.18 -12.43
C GLN A 94 11.75 -1.08 -12.27
N LEU A 95 11.37 -1.39 -11.02
CA LEU A 95 10.21 -2.22 -10.71
C LEU A 95 8.91 -1.63 -11.27
N MET A 96 8.69 -0.31 -11.12
CA MET A 96 7.48 0.32 -11.67
C MET A 96 7.45 0.28 -13.20
N ALA A 97 8.58 0.49 -13.86
CA ALA A 97 8.68 0.32 -15.31
C ALA A 97 8.32 -1.11 -15.74
N GLU A 98 8.82 -2.13 -15.03
CA GLU A 98 8.47 -3.54 -15.26
C GLU A 98 7.00 -3.86 -15.01
N TRP A 99 6.36 -3.16 -14.07
CA TRP A 99 4.94 -3.34 -13.73
C TRP A 99 4.01 -2.52 -14.62
N GLY A 100 4.56 -1.70 -15.53
CA GLY A 100 3.80 -0.84 -16.43
C GLY A 100 3.26 0.44 -15.78
N ASN A 101 3.93 0.95 -14.74
CA ASN A 101 3.55 2.14 -13.96
C ASN A 101 2.06 2.19 -13.56
N PRO A 102 1.56 1.18 -12.82
CA PRO A 102 0.13 1.03 -12.57
C PRO A 102 -0.39 1.93 -11.43
N PHE A 103 0.49 2.54 -10.66
CA PHE A 103 0.16 3.34 -9.48
C PHE A 103 0.24 4.83 -9.79
N ALA A 104 -0.47 5.65 -9.01
CA ALA A 104 -0.38 7.10 -9.10
C ALA A 104 1.03 7.60 -8.74
N ALA A 105 1.68 6.96 -7.77
CA ALA A 105 3.09 7.19 -7.42
C ALA A 105 3.70 5.96 -6.70
N TYR A 106 5.03 5.83 -6.77
CA TYR A 106 5.80 4.95 -5.88
C TYR A 106 6.86 5.76 -5.13
N LEU A 107 6.49 6.11 -3.90
CA LEU A 107 7.18 7.08 -3.05
C LEU A 107 8.22 6.40 -2.16
N PHE A 108 9.34 7.07 -1.94
CA PHE A 108 10.38 6.61 -1.02
C PHE A 108 10.36 7.40 0.29
N ASP A 109 10.08 6.73 1.40
CA ASP A 109 10.08 7.27 2.75
C ASP A 109 11.39 6.91 3.46
N GLU A 110 12.44 7.68 3.14
CA GLU A 110 13.79 7.47 3.68
C GLU A 110 13.86 7.60 5.21
N SER A 111 13.05 8.51 5.77
CA SER A 111 13.01 8.81 7.20
C SER A 111 12.28 7.75 8.03
N GLN A 112 11.40 6.99 7.37
CA GLN A 112 10.46 6.05 7.98
C GLN A 112 9.38 6.70 8.87
N GLU A 113 9.31 8.04 8.91
CA GLU A 113 8.33 8.77 9.72
C GLU A 113 6.91 8.59 9.16
N VAL A 114 6.75 8.46 7.85
CA VAL A 114 5.43 8.22 7.25
C VAL A 114 4.95 6.81 7.59
N ALA A 115 5.81 5.79 7.49
CA ALA A 115 5.48 4.44 7.96
C ALA A 115 5.09 4.40 9.45
N LYS A 116 5.82 5.12 10.31
CA LYS A 116 5.48 5.23 11.74
C LYS A 116 4.13 5.91 11.95
N ALA A 117 3.85 7.01 11.25
CA ALA A 117 2.60 7.76 11.36
C ALA A 117 1.38 6.91 10.95
N TYR A 118 1.51 6.12 9.88
CA TYR A 118 0.49 5.17 9.45
C TYR A 118 0.43 3.89 10.31
N ARG A 119 1.36 3.72 11.25
CA ARG A 119 1.57 2.49 12.03
C ARG A 119 1.82 1.26 11.15
N ALA A 120 2.40 1.47 9.98
CA ALA A 120 2.71 0.39 9.05
C ALA A 120 3.68 -0.60 9.72
N ALA A 121 3.41 -1.90 9.55
CA ALA A 121 4.17 -2.94 10.23
C ALA A 121 4.90 -3.89 9.27
N CYS A 122 4.26 -4.17 8.14
CA CYS A 122 4.71 -5.18 7.19
C CYS A 122 4.64 -4.70 5.74
N THR A 123 5.08 -5.55 4.82
CA THR A 123 4.92 -5.36 3.38
C THR A 123 4.32 -6.63 2.76
N PRO A 124 3.17 -6.57 2.06
CA PRO A 124 2.32 -5.39 1.88
C PRO A 124 1.53 -5.04 3.16
N ASP A 125 1.25 -3.76 3.36
CA ASP A 125 0.32 -3.26 4.38
C ASP A 125 -0.57 -2.18 3.76
N ILE A 126 -1.89 -2.41 3.75
CA ILE A 126 -2.83 -1.70 2.86
C ILE A 126 -3.83 -0.91 3.69
N TYR A 127 -4.07 0.32 3.27
CA TYR A 127 -5.01 1.27 3.86
C TYR A 127 -5.86 1.88 2.73
N LEU A 128 -7.17 1.87 2.88
CA LEU A 128 -8.11 2.57 2.01
C LEU A 128 -8.70 3.75 2.78
N PHE A 129 -8.61 4.91 2.16
CA PHE A 129 -9.21 6.14 2.62
C PHE A 129 -10.31 6.58 1.67
N ASP A 130 -11.40 7.13 2.22
CA ASP A 130 -12.46 7.73 1.42
C ASP A 130 -12.06 9.13 0.87
N ALA A 131 -13.00 9.81 0.22
CA ALA A 131 -12.80 11.15 -0.35
C ALA A 131 -12.51 12.23 0.70
N ASP A 132 -12.79 11.99 1.98
CA ASP A 132 -12.44 12.88 3.09
C ASP A 132 -11.12 12.47 3.77
N LEU A 133 -10.38 11.55 3.15
CA LEU A 133 -9.15 10.93 3.67
C LEU A 133 -9.35 10.21 5.00
N THR A 134 -10.55 9.71 5.26
CA THR A 134 -10.86 8.93 6.47
C THR A 134 -10.59 7.45 6.22
N CYS A 135 -9.89 6.77 7.14
CA CYS A 135 -9.57 5.36 7.02
C CYS A 135 -10.84 4.52 7.13
N VAL A 136 -11.24 3.91 6.02
CA VAL A 136 -12.45 3.07 5.92
C VAL A 136 -12.12 1.59 5.75
N TYR A 137 -10.90 1.27 5.30
CA TYR A 137 -10.38 -0.09 5.32
C TYR A 137 -8.88 -0.14 5.61
N ARG A 138 -8.44 -1.19 6.31
CA ARG A 138 -7.04 -1.52 6.57
C ARG A 138 -6.92 -3.03 6.79
N GLY A 139 -5.91 -3.64 6.19
CA GLY A 139 -5.70 -5.07 6.31
C GLY A 139 -5.30 -5.72 4.99
N ARG A 140 -5.52 -7.04 4.92
CA ARG A 140 -5.03 -7.90 3.85
C ARG A 140 -5.63 -7.56 2.49
N LEU A 141 -4.96 -7.98 1.43
CA LEU A 141 -5.52 -7.94 0.09
C LEU A 141 -6.64 -9.00 -0.09
N ASP A 142 -6.34 -10.23 0.33
CA ASP A 142 -7.20 -11.41 0.35
C ASP A 142 -6.64 -12.45 1.35
N GLY A 143 -7.24 -13.64 1.41
CA GLY A 143 -6.78 -14.73 2.28
C GLY A 143 -5.52 -15.48 1.82
N SER A 144 -5.01 -15.22 0.62
CA SER A 144 -3.86 -15.93 0.07
C SER A 144 -2.55 -15.47 0.71
N THR A 145 -1.61 -16.41 0.85
CA THR A 145 -0.25 -16.11 1.30
C THR A 145 0.72 -17.04 0.57
N PRO A 146 2.04 -16.74 0.53
CA PRO A 146 3.05 -17.68 0.06
C PRO A 146 3.10 -19.03 0.81
N LYS A 147 2.33 -19.18 1.90
CA LYS A 147 2.31 -20.35 2.77
C LYS A 147 1.02 -21.17 2.66
N ASN A 148 0.12 -20.80 1.76
CA ASN A 148 -1.11 -21.55 1.51
C ASN A 148 -1.38 -21.64 0.00
N ASP A 149 -2.32 -22.49 -0.38
CA ASP A 149 -2.67 -22.75 -1.79
C ASP A 149 -3.92 -21.98 -2.23
N LEU A 150 -4.29 -20.91 -1.52
CA LEU A 150 -5.44 -20.10 -1.88
C LEU A 150 -5.09 -19.22 -3.10
N PRO A 151 -6.00 -19.08 -4.09
CA PRO A 151 -5.77 -18.19 -5.22
C PRO A 151 -5.71 -16.72 -4.77
N VAL A 152 -4.89 -15.92 -5.45
CA VAL A 152 -4.80 -14.47 -5.23
C VAL A 152 -5.93 -13.77 -5.99
N THR A 153 -6.88 -13.21 -5.27
CA THR A 153 -8.13 -12.64 -5.82
C THR A 153 -8.28 -11.15 -5.56
N GLY A 154 -7.70 -10.63 -4.47
CA GLY A 154 -7.98 -9.30 -3.97
C GLY A 154 -9.38 -9.12 -3.38
N GLU A 155 -10.08 -10.21 -3.08
CA GLU A 155 -11.49 -10.19 -2.69
C GLU A 155 -11.80 -9.23 -1.53
N ASP A 156 -11.00 -9.24 -0.45
CA ASP A 156 -11.28 -8.39 0.71
C ASP A 156 -11.15 -6.90 0.38
N LEU A 157 -10.08 -6.52 -0.34
CA LEU A 157 -9.88 -5.12 -0.76
C LEU A 157 -10.90 -4.69 -1.82
N ARG A 158 -11.20 -5.55 -2.80
CA ARG A 158 -12.20 -5.29 -3.85
C ARG A 158 -13.59 -5.06 -3.24
N ASN A 159 -14.00 -5.90 -2.29
CA ASN A 159 -15.26 -5.74 -1.59
C ASN A 159 -15.33 -4.39 -0.86
N ALA A 160 -14.24 -3.94 -0.23
CA ALA A 160 -14.17 -2.64 0.42
C ALA A 160 -14.25 -1.48 -0.58
N LEU A 161 -13.53 -1.57 -1.70
CA LEU A 161 -13.56 -0.59 -2.78
C LEU A 161 -14.95 -0.48 -3.43
N ASP A 162 -15.57 -1.61 -3.75
CA ASP A 162 -16.89 -1.68 -4.35
C ASP A 162 -17.95 -1.10 -3.40
N SER A 163 -17.84 -1.42 -2.10
CA SER A 163 -18.71 -0.85 -1.08
C SER A 163 -18.52 0.65 -0.94
N LEU A 164 -17.28 1.16 -0.95
CA LEU A 164 -16.99 2.60 -0.92
C LEU A 164 -17.63 3.31 -2.11
N LEU A 165 -17.39 2.81 -3.33
CA LEU A 165 -17.93 3.38 -4.57
C LEU A 165 -19.45 3.33 -4.63
N ALA A 166 -20.06 2.27 -4.08
CA ALA A 166 -21.51 2.13 -3.97
C ALA A 166 -22.12 2.90 -2.79
N ARG A 167 -21.31 3.59 -1.98
CA ARG A 167 -21.71 4.25 -0.72
C ARG A 167 -22.44 3.29 0.25
N GLN A 168 -21.99 2.05 0.29
CA GLN A 168 -22.48 1.01 1.19
C GLN A 168 -21.56 0.87 2.41
N PRO A 169 -22.06 0.38 3.56
CA PRO A 169 -21.23 0.13 4.72
C PRO A 169 -20.11 -0.88 4.42
N ILE A 170 -18.86 -0.52 4.74
CA ILE A 170 -17.73 -1.45 4.70
C ILE A 170 -17.72 -2.24 6.02
N SER A 171 -17.53 -3.56 5.95
CA SER A 171 -17.43 -4.42 7.14
C SER A 171 -16.34 -3.90 8.09
N ALA A 172 -16.67 -3.75 9.37
CA ALA A 172 -15.71 -3.43 10.41
C ALA A 172 -14.79 -4.63 10.76
N ASN A 173 -15.26 -5.85 10.46
CA ASN A 173 -14.46 -7.06 10.59
C ASN A 173 -13.51 -7.18 9.41
N GLN A 174 -12.30 -6.62 9.57
CA GLN A 174 -11.24 -6.63 8.57
C GLN A 174 -10.03 -7.36 9.14
N ILE A 175 -9.40 -8.18 8.30
CA ILE A 175 -8.34 -9.10 8.73
C ILE A 175 -6.98 -8.44 8.43
N PRO A 176 -6.02 -8.45 9.37
CA PRO A 176 -4.70 -7.85 9.16
C PRO A 176 -3.98 -8.43 7.93
N SER A 177 -3.18 -7.60 7.26
CA SER A 177 -2.17 -8.13 6.32
C SER A 177 -1.15 -8.96 7.06
N ILE A 178 -0.39 -9.73 6.29
CA ILE A 178 0.77 -10.45 6.77
C ILE A 178 1.89 -10.33 5.74
N GLY A 179 3.10 -10.06 6.21
CA GLY A 179 4.24 -9.86 5.33
C GLY A 179 5.57 -9.88 6.05
N CYS A 180 6.64 -9.58 5.31
CA CYS A 180 7.90 -9.23 5.95
C CYS A 180 7.72 -7.94 6.75
N ASN A 181 8.38 -7.81 7.90
CA ASN A 181 8.42 -6.54 8.62
C ASN A 181 9.06 -5.45 7.75
N ILE A 182 8.62 -4.20 7.94
CA ILE A 182 9.36 -3.03 7.46
C ILE A 182 10.79 -3.07 8.01
N LYS A 183 11.77 -2.76 7.16
CA LYS A 183 13.19 -2.77 7.50
C LYS A 183 13.56 -1.46 8.19
N TRP A 184 13.21 -1.36 9.46
CA TRP A 184 13.47 -0.18 10.28
C TRP A 184 14.97 0.10 10.37
N LYS A 185 15.35 1.37 10.20
CA LYS A 185 16.68 1.88 10.50
C LYS A 185 16.95 1.68 11.99
N VAL A 186 18.21 1.41 12.32
CA VAL A 186 18.64 1.40 13.72
C VAL A 186 18.59 2.85 14.23
N GLY A 187 17.80 3.08 15.28
CA GLY A 187 17.72 4.35 15.98
C GLY A 187 18.84 4.53 17.00
#